data_AF-A0A392TAC2-F1
#
_entry.id   AF-A0A392TAC2-F1
#
_cell.length_a   1.000
_cell.length_b   1.000
_cell.length_c   1.000
_cell.angle_alpha   90.00
_cell.angle_beta   90.00
_cell.angle_gamma   90.00
#
_symmetry.space_group_name_H-M   'P 1'
#
loop_
_entity.id
_entity.type
_entity.pdbx_description
1 polymer ?
#
loop_
_entity_poly.entity_id
_entity_poly.type
_entity_poly.pdbx_seq_one_letter_code
_entity_poly.pdbx_strand_id
1 'polypeptide(L)' 'MARDHQPDREDEARLERFMKHKPPTFTGGYNPEGAVKWLEEVEIIFEAM' A
#
# COMPACT_ATOMS: atom_id res chain seq x y z
N MET A 1 21.15 18.65 -12.76
CA MET A 1 19.80 18.06 -12.72
C MET A 1 19.58 17.57 -11.30
N ALA A 2 18.82 18.32 -10.49
CA ALA A 2 18.46 17.89 -9.16
C ALA A 2 17.43 16.77 -9.34
N ARG A 3 17.77 15.56 -8.91
CA ARG A 3 16.75 14.52 -8.72
C ARG A 3 15.86 15.07 -7.62
N ASP A 4 14.63 15.42 -7.99
CA ASP A 4 13.54 15.78 -7.09
C ASP A 4 13.20 14.51 -6.29
N HIS A 5 14.09 14.17 -5.36
CA HIS A 5 13.98 13.03 -4.44
C HIS A 5 13.25 13.55 -3.20
N GLN A 6 12.05 14.08 -3.44
CA GLN A 6 11.13 14.36 -2.35
C GLN A 6 10.48 13.02 -1.99
N PRO A 7 10.70 12.48 -0.78
CA PRO A 7 10.15 11.18 -0.37
C PRO A 7 8.63 11.12 -0.56
N ASP A 8 7.94 12.23 -0.29
CA ASP A 8 6.50 12.41 -0.53
C ASP A 8 6.05 12.04 -1.95
N ARG A 9 6.86 12.38 -2.98
CA ARG A 9 6.56 12.06 -4.38
C ARG A 9 6.83 10.61 -4.74
N GLU A 10 7.81 9.98 -4.08
CA GLU A 10 8.10 8.55 -4.29
C GLU A 10 7.02 7.68 -3.67
N ASP A 11 6.54 8.04 -2.47
CA ASP A 11 5.42 7.36 -1.81
C ASP A 11 4.11 7.53 -2.59
N GLU A 12 3.83 8.72 -3.13
CA GLU A 12 2.71 8.96 -4.05
C GLU A 12 2.81 8.08 -5.31
N ALA A 13 3.96 8.07 -5.99
CA ALA A 13 4.15 7.25 -7.19
C ALA A 13 4.04 5.74 -6.90
N ARG A 14 4.48 5.30 -5.72
CA ARG A 14 4.36 3.92 -5.26
C ARG A 14 2.91 3.56 -4.97
N LEU A 15 2.16 4.46 -4.35
CA LEU A 15 0.72 4.31 -4.11
C LEU A 15 -0.08 4.24 -5.41
N GLU A 16 0.23 5.10 -6.39
CA GLU A 16 -0.40 5.03 -7.71
C GLU A 16 -0.16 3.67 -8.37
N ARG A 17 1.07 3.16 -8.31
CA ARG A 17 1.43 1.84 -8.82
C ARG A 17 0.69 0.73 -8.08
N PHE A 18 0.63 0.80 -6.75
CA PHE A 18 -0.09 -0.16 -5.92
C PHE A 18 -1.56 -0.28 -6.33
N MET A 19 -2.24 0.86 -6.44
CA MET A 19 -3.66 0.90 -6.79
C MET A 19 -3.91 0.36 -8.20
N LYS A 20 -3.01 0.61 -9.16
CA LYS A 20 -3.08 0.05 -10.52
C LYS A 20 -3.00 -1.48 -10.53
N HIS A 21 -2.32 -2.08 -9.56
CA HIS A 21 -2.20 -3.53 -9.41
C HIS A 21 -3.38 -4.19 -8.70
N LYS A 22 -4.42 -3.42 -8.31
CA LYS A 22 -5.63 -3.92 -7.65
C LYS A 22 -5.29 -4.68 -6.37
N PRO A 23 -4.89 -3.98 -5.31
CA PRO A 23 -4.46 -4.61 -4.08
C PRO A 23 -5.58 -5.44 -3.44
N PRO A 24 -5.22 -6.39 -2.55
CA PRO A 24 -6.22 -7.19 -1.86
C PRO A 24 -7.22 -6.29 -1.14
N THR A 25 -8.51 -6.54 -1.33
CA THR A 25 -9.59 -5.78 -0.69
C THR A 25 -10.11 -6.54 0.52
N PHE A 26 -10.22 -5.87 1.66
CA PHE A 26 -10.82 -6.46 2.85
C PHE A 26 -12.35 -6.59 2.69
N THR A 27 -12.87 -7.81 2.85
CA THR A 27 -14.31 -8.11 2.73
C THR A 27 -14.92 -8.65 4.03
N GLY A 28 -14.15 -8.70 5.12
CA GLY A 28 -14.50 -9.42 6.36
C GLY A 28 -15.53 -8.76 7.28
N GLY A 29 -16.14 -7.64 6.89
CA GLY A 29 -17.07 -6.90 7.76
C GLY A 29 -16.40 -6.40 9.04
N TYR A 30 -17.11 -6.42 10.18
CA TYR A 30 -16.57 -6.00 11.48
C TYR A 30 -15.73 -7.12 12.14
N ASN A 31 -14.70 -7.60 11.43
CA ASN A 31 -13.76 -8.58 11.93
C ASN A 31 -12.41 -7.90 12.23
N PRO A 32 -12.15 -7.49 13.48
CA PRO A 32 -10.93 -6.77 13.84
C PRO A 32 -9.67 -7.63 13.65
N GLU A 33 -9.71 -8.92 13.98
CA GLU A 33 -8.57 -9.83 13.79
C GLU A 33 -8.25 -10.01 12.30
N GLY A 34 -9.29 -10.17 11.47
CA GLY A 34 -9.14 -10.24 10.02
C GLY A 34 -8.63 -8.93 9.41
N ALA A 35 -9.04 -7.79 9.96
CA ALA A 35 -8.58 -6.48 9.50
C ALA A 35 -7.11 -6.25 9.82
N VAL A 36 -6.64 -6.63 11.02
CA VAL A 36 -5.22 -6.55 11.39
C VAL A 36 -4.37 -7.37 10.43
N LYS A 37 -4.74 -8.63 10.20
CA LYS A 37 -4.01 -9.48 9.26
C LYS A 37 -4.01 -8.94 7.83
N TRP A 38 -5.13 -8.36 7.38
CA TRP A 38 -5.19 -7.75 6.06
C TRP A 38 -4.28 -6.52 5.95
N LEU A 39 -4.18 -5.69 6.99
CA LEU A 39 -3.27 -4.55 7.03
C LEU A 39 -1.80 -5.00 6.96
N GLU A 40 -1.42 -6.04 7.71
CA GLU A 40 -0.06 -6.60 7.65
C GLU A 40 0.31 -7.04 6.22
N GLU A 41 -0.59 -7.76 5.54
CA GLU A 41 -0.36 -8.19 4.16
C GLU A 41 -0.27 -7.01 3.19
N VAL A 42 -1.12 -5.99 3.35
CA VAL A 42 -1.08 -4.77 2.52
C VAL A 42 0.22 -4.00 2.72
N GLU A 43 0.69 -3.88 3.96
CA GLU A 43 1.95 -3.19 4.29
C GLU A 43 3.16 -3.90 3.67
N ILE A 44 3.23 -5.23 3.79
CA ILE A 44 4.30 -6.03 3.17
C ILE A 44 4.34 -5.83 1.66
N ILE A 45 3.19 -5.84 0.99
CA ILE A 45 3.13 -5.66 -0.47
C ILE A 45 3.51 -4.23 -0.84
N PHE A 46 3.07 -3.23 -0.06
CA PHE A 46 3.38 -1.83 -0.30
C PHE A 46 4.89 -1.53 -0.16
N GLU A 47 5.53 -2.07 0.88
CA GLU A 47 6.97 -1.92 1.10
C GLU A 47 7.82 -2.62 0.01
N ALA A 48 7.33 -3.73 -0.54
CA ALA A 48 8.08 -4.54 -1.52
C ALA A 48 8.08 -4.00 -2.96
N MET A 49 7.26 -2.98 -3.30
CA MET A 49 7.18 -2.41 -4.66
C MET A 49 8.04 -1.18 -4.87
#